data_AF-A0A4R0HGH5-F1
#
_entry.id   AF-A0A4R0HGH5-F1
#
_cell.length_a   1.000
_cell.length_b   1.000
_cell.length_c   1.000
_cell.angle_alpha   90.00
_cell.angle_beta   90.00
_cell.angle_gamma   90.00
#
_symmetry.space_group_name_H-M   'P 1'
#
loop_
_entity.id
_entity.type
_entity.pdbx_description
1 polymer ?
#
loop_
_entity_poly.entity_id
_entity_poly.type
_entity_poly.pdbx_seq_one_letter_code
_entity_poly.pdbx_strand_id
1 'polypeptide(L)'
;MSQYRLLVNHELLLYLRELERAAPTQPDGLRARELRALRAGLRAIANGDEADFEGKRLRFATHDLSDCAEIKLPVIPETRGSQELGASHRLVYREFQPEDGGPPYREAVCFEHRKNDRPFEVAAKRLGREAAVRRNTLKSYGASSDIAPIRQSLPADLRIALAAASGVAPASGAVRSGPHIRNPRVTQRHGPPSREL
;
A
#
# COMPACT_ATOMS: atom_id res chain seq x y z
N MET A 1 14.14 -6.91 -18.30
CA MET A 1 14.00 -6.57 -16.87
C MET A 1 12.71 -5.78 -16.71
N SER A 2 11.84 -6.18 -15.79
CA SER A 2 10.54 -5.54 -15.58
C SER A 2 10.70 -4.37 -14.63
N GLN A 3 10.52 -3.15 -15.09
CA GLN A 3 10.60 -1.97 -14.23
C GLN A 3 9.22 -1.62 -13.68
N TYR A 4 9.14 -1.31 -12.39
CA TYR A 4 7.90 -0.93 -11.70
C TYR A 4 8.01 0.48 -11.14
N ARG A 5 6.88 1.20 -11.07
CA ARG A 5 6.81 2.50 -10.39
C ARG A 5 6.57 2.29 -8.91
N LEU A 6 7.50 2.73 -8.08
CA LEU A 6 7.44 2.51 -6.65
C LEU A 6 6.58 3.58 -5.97
N LEU A 7 5.59 3.11 -5.21
CA LEU A 7 4.85 3.89 -4.21
C LEU A 7 5.31 3.43 -2.82
N VAL A 8 5.32 4.34 -1.85
CA VAL A 8 5.68 4.00 -0.47
C VAL A 8 4.57 4.48 0.44
N ASN A 9 4.02 3.56 1.23
CA ASN A 9 3.01 3.87 2.23
C ASN A 9 3.52 4.97 3.19
N HIS A 10 2.63 5.89 3.59
CA HIS A 10 3.01 7.08 4.37
C HIS A 10 3.81 6.74 5.64
N GLU A 11 3.36 5.77 6.42
CA GLU A 11 4.03 5.35 7.65
C GLU A 11 5.42 4.74 7.36
N LEU A 12 5.56 3.97 6.28
CA LEU A 12 6.85 3.43 5.86
C LEU A 12 7.79 4.53 5.36
N LEU A 13 7.26 5.56 4.71
CA LEU A 13 8.04 6.72 4.26
C LEU A 13 8.57 7.53 5.44
N LEU A 14 7.74 7.77 6.46
CA LEU A 14 8.17 8.41 7.70
C LEU A 14 9.28 7.59 8.37
N TYR A 15 9.10 6.27 8.48
CA TYR A 15 10.11 5.39 9.03
C TYR A 15 11.42 5.42 8.24
N LEU A 16 11.36 5.38 6.91
CA LEU A 16 12.54 5.50 6.04
C LEU A 16 13.30 6.80 6.32
N ARG A 17 12.59 7.93 6.46
CA ARG A 17 13.21 9.24 6.77
C ARG A 17 13.86 9.25 8.15
N GLU A 18 13.25 8.59 9.14
CA GLU A 18 13.86 8.43 10.46
C GLU A 18 15.15 7.61 10.39
N LEU A 19 15.14 6.50 9.66
CA LEU A 19 16.33 5.68 9.42
C LEU A 19 17.43 6.48 8.71
N GLU A 20 17.09 7.29 7.71
CA GLU A 20 18.04 8.14 7.00
C GLU A 20 18.69 9.20 7.90
N ARG A 21 17.96 9.71 8.90
CA ARG A 21 18.50 10.65 9.89
C ARG A 21 19.37 9.94 10.95
N ALA A 22 18.98 8.74 11.37
CA ALA A 22 19.64 8.00 12.44
C ALA A 22 20.86 7.20 11.98
N ALA A 23 20.86 6.66 10.76
CA ALA A 23 21.96 5.81 10.28
C ALA A 23 23.34 6.47 10.28
N PRO A 24 23.52 7.77 9.92
CA PRO A 24 24.82 8.42 9.94
C PRO A 24 25.45 8.53 11.33
N THR A 25 24.64 8.55 12.41
CA THR A 25 25.16 8.68 13.78
C THR A 25 25.68 7.34 14.32
N GLN A 26 25.24 6.21 13.76
CA GLN A 26 25.69 4.86 14.11
C GLN A 26 25.74 3.96 12.86
N PRO A 27 26.79 4.07 12.02
CA PRO A 27 26.87 3.41 10.71
C PRO A 27 26.78 1.87 10.73
N ASP A 28 27.17 1.24 11.84
CA ASP A 28 27.09 -0.21 12.06
C ASP A 28 25.95 -0.62 13.00
N GLY A 29 25.23 0.37 13.53
CA GLY A 29 24.09 0.18 14.41
C GLY A 29 22.87 -0.38 13.69
N LEU A 30 21.87 -0.78 14.47
CA LEU A 30 20.64 -1.40 13.96
C LEU A 30 19.95 -0.52 12.90
N ARG A 31 19.84 0.79 13.15
CA ARG A 31 19.19 1.73 12.21
C ARG A 31 19.85 1.78 10.85
N ALA A 32 21.18 1.73 10.80
CA ALA A 32 21.91 1.70 9.53
C ALA A 32 21.73 0.37 8.79
N ARG A 33 21.66 -0.75 9.50
CA ARG A 33 21.35 -2.06 8.91
C ARG A 33 19.93 -2.11 8.35
N GLU A 34 18.95 -1.61 9.11
CA GLU A 34 17.56 -1.47 8.67
C GLU A 34 17.47 -0.60 7.41
N LEU A 35 18.16 0.53 7.38
CA LEU A 35 18.19 1.43 6.23
C LEU A 35 18.73 0.73 4.97
N ARG A 36 19.86 0.03 5.10
CA ARG A 36 20.47 -0.70 3.97
C ARG A 36 19.53 -1.79 3.45
N ALA A 37 18.96 -2.58 4.34
CA ALA A 37 18.04 -3.65 3.99
C ALA A 37 16.75 -3.11 3.35
N LEU A 38 16.15 -2.06 3.92
CA LEU A 38 14.95 -1.44 3.35
C LEU A 38 15.23 -0.87 1.96
N ARG A 39 16.35 -0.14 1.77
CA ARG A 39 16.74 0.36 0.44
C ARG A 39 16.97 -0.76 -0.58
N ALA A 40 17.62 -1.85 -0.17
CA ALA A 40 17.80 -3.03 -1.02
C ALA A 40 16.44 -3.64 -1.40
N GLY A 41 15.53 -3.80 -0.44
CA GLY A 41 14.20 -4.33 -0.69
C GLY A 41 13.35 -3.46 -1.60
N LEU A 42 13.36 -2.13 -1.39
CA LEU A 42 12.66 -1.18 -2.26
C LEU A 42 13.18 -1.22 -3.70
N ARG A 43 14.50 -1.38 -3.88
CA ARG A 43 15.10 -1.56 -5.21
C ARG A 43 14.69 -2.89 -5.84
N ALA A 44 14.71 -3.98 -5.08
CA ALA A 44 14.34 -5.30 -5.57
C ALA A 44 12.90 -5.32 -6.10
N ILE A 45 11.94 -4.79 -5.34
CA ILE A 45 10.55 -4.73 -5.81
C ILE A 45 10.36 -3.75 -6.97
N ALA A 46 11.18 -2.70 -7.09
CA ALA A 46 11.12 -1.79 -8.24
C ALA A 46 11.66 -2.43 -9.55
N ASN A 47 12.54 -3.42 -9.44
CA ASN A 47 13.21 -4.07 -10.57
C ASN A 47 12.64 -5.45 -10.96
N GLY A 48 11.75 -6.00 -10.14
CA GLY A 48 11.25 -7.36 -10.37
C GLY A 48 12.18 -8.47 -9.85
N ASP A 49 13.03 -8.16 -8.86
CA ASP A 49 14.07 -9.06 -8.36
C ASP A 49 13.62 -9.84 -7.11
N GLU A 50 12.32 -10.06 -6.89
CA GLU A 50 11.82 -10.65 -5.63
C GLU A 50 12.26 -12.10 -5.41
N ALA A 51 12.58 -12.83 -6.48
CA ALA A 51 13.07 -14.20 -6.40
C ALA A 51 14.40 -14.28 -5.60
N ASP A 52 15.26 -13.26 -5.74
CA ASP A 52 16.56 -13.18 -5.04
C ASP A 52 16.41 -13.00 -3.52
N PHE A 53 15.21 -12.63 -3.08
CA PHE A 53 14.87 -12.37 -1.69
C PHE A 53 13.83 -13.37 -1.15
N GLU A 54 13.77 -14.57 -1.74
CA GLU A 54 12.83 -15.62 -1.39
C GLU A 54 11.37 -15.11 -1.37
N GLY A 55 11.03 -14.28 -2.36
CA GLY A 55 9.75 -13.63 -2.45
C GLY A 55 8.60 -14.63 -2.47
N LYS A 56 7.46 -14.24 -1.88
CA LYS A 56 6.29 -15.10 -1.79
C LYS A 56 5.00 -14.30 -1.86
N ARG A 57 4.07 -14.73 -2.73
CA ARG A 57 2.69 -14.25 -2.71
C ARG A 57 2.02 -14.67 -1.40
N LEU A 58 1.42 -13.69 -0.72
CA LEU A 58 0.68 -13.94 0.50
C LEU A 58 -0.69 -14.55 0.19
N ARG A 59 -1.25 -15.23 1.18
CA ARG A 59 -2.57 -15.85 1.11
C ARG A 59 -3.37 -15.41 2.32
N PHE A 60 -4.67 -15.62 2.26
CA PHE A 60 -5.53 -15.48 3.42
C PHE A 60 -5.02 -16.32 4.60
N ALA A 61 -4.87 -15.67 5.76
CA ALA A 61 -4.58 -16.30 7.05
C ALA A 61 -5.44 -15.61 8.12
N THR A 62 -4.85 -14.94 9.11
CA THR A 62 -5.60 -14.13 10.09
C THR A 62 -6.26 -12.91 9.45
N HIS A 63 -5.56 -12.25 8.53
CA HIS A 63 -6.07 -11.13 7.74
C HIS A 63 -6.01 -11.49 6.25
N ASP A 64 -6.86 -10.85 5.44
CA ASP A 64 -6.79 -11.02 3.99
C ASP A 64 -5.70 -10.13 3.37
N LEU A 65 -4.55 -10.73 3.11
CA LEU A 65 -3.41 -10.16 2.39
C LEU A 65 -3.19 -10.86 1.04
N SER A 66 -4.22 -11.49 0.47
CA SER A 66 -4.07 -12.32 -0.74
C SER A 66 -3.68 -11.51 -2.00
N ASP A 67 -3.83 -10.18 -1.95
CA ASP A 67 -3.38 -9.23 -2.97
C ASP A 67 -1.97 -8.66 -2.72
N CYS A 68 -1.28 -9.19 -1.72
CA CYS A 68 0.07 -8.77 -1.33
C CYS A 68 1.09 -9.88 -1.60
N ALA A 69 2.36 -9.50 -1.59
CA ALA A 69 3.49 -10.41 -1.52
C ALA A 69 4.50 -9.90 -0.48
N GLU A 70 5.40 -10.77 -0.06
CA GLU A 70 6.55 -10.43 0.79
C GLU A 70 7.86 -10.71 0.08
N ILE A 71 8.91 -10.00 0.49
CA ILE A 71 10.30 -10.41 0.32
C ILE A 71 11.00 -10.45 1.67
N LYS A 72 12.02 -11.31 1.81
CA LYS A 72 12.73 -11.54 3.07
C LYS A 72 14.07 -10.81 3.07
N LEU A 73 14.30 -9.99 4.08
CA LEU A 73 15.46 -9.11 4.16
C LEU A 73 16.30 -9.40 5.41
N PRO A 74 17.61 -9.64 5.27
CA PRO A 74 18.51 -9.83 6.39
C PRO A 74 18.91 -8.48 6.99
N VAL A 75 18.44 -8.18 8.20
CA VAL A 75 18.84 -6.97 8.95
C VAL A 75 19.76 -7.30 10.10
N ILE A 76 19.41 -8.35 10.83
CA ILE A 76 20.15 -8.88 11.96
C ILE A 76 20.27 -10.39 11.79
N PRO A 77 21.41 -11.00 12.17
CA PRO A 77 21.49 -12.44 12.27
C PRO A 77 20.54 -12.92 13.36
N GLU A 78 19.78 -13.97 13.07
CA GLU A 78 18.90 -14.62 14.04
C GLU A 78 19.27 -16.09 14.17
N THR A 79 19.47 -16.54 15.40
CA THR A 79 19.75 -17.94 15.71
C THR A 79 18.79 -18.46 16.79
N ARG A 80 18.53 -19.77 16.78
CA ARG A 80 17.91 -20.51 17.89
C ARG A 80 18.84 -21.67 18.23
N GLY A 81 19.60 -21.52 19.31
CA GLY A 81 20.71 -22.43 19.58
C GLY A 81 21.77 -22.32 18.48
N SER A 82 22.11 -23.44 17.84
CA SER A 82 23.05 -23.49 16.71
C SER A 82 22.41 -23.27 15.34
N GLN A 83 21.09 -23.14 15.25
CA GLN A 83 20.39 -23.04 13.97
C GLN A 83 20.17 -21.58 13.56
N GLU A 84 20.60 -21.22 12.35
CA GLU A 84 20.24 -19.94 11.71
C GLU A 84 18.76 -19.92 11.29
N LEU A 85 18.07 -18.82 11.59
CA LEU A 85 16.64 -18.70 11.35
C LEU A 85 16.29 -17.93 10.06
N GLY A 86 17.29 -17.57 9.26
CA GLY A 86 17.15 -16.83 8.01
C GLY A 86 16.93 -15.32 8.19
N ALA A 87 16.46 -14.67 7.13
CA ALA A 87 16.22 -13.24 7.11
C ALA A 87 15.24 -12.80 8.21
N SER A 88 15.64 -11.79 8.98
CA SER A 88 14.90 -11.35 10.17
C SER A 88 13.73 -10.43 9.89
N HIS A 89 13.68 -9.78 8.72
CA HIS A 89 12.63 -8.83 8.36
C HIS A 89 11.87 -9.26 7.12
N ARG A 90 10.66 -8.72 6.98
CA ARG A 90 9.81 -8.86 5.79
C ARG A 90 9.45 -7.47 5.27
N LEU A 91 9.57 -7.28 3.96
CA LEU A 91 8.96 -6.16 3.26
C LEU A 91 7.70 -6.68 2.56
N VAL A 92 6.54 -6.18 2.96
CA VAL A 92 5.24 -6.50 2.35
C VAL A 92 4.86 -5.41 1.37
N TYR A 93 4.40 -5.80 0.18
CA TYR A 93 4.03 -4.89 -0.90
C TYR A 93 2.85 -5.42 -1.72
N ARG A 94 2.21 -4.53 -2.48
CA ARG A 94 1.08 -4.83 -3.40
C ARG A 94 1.31 -4.24 -4.78
N GLU A 95 0.66 -4.78 -5.81
CA GLU A 95 0.84 -4.39 -7.21
C GLU A 95 -0.45 -3.81 -7.81
N PHE A 96 -0.34 -2.71 -8.55
CA PHE A 96 -1.47 -2.06 -9.21
C PHE A 96 -1.27 -1.88 -10.71
N GLN A 97 -2.38 -2.06 -11.44
CA GLN A 97 -2.47 -1.73 -12.84
C GLN A 97 -2.39 -0.20 -13.02
N PRO A 98 -1.55 0.27 -13.95
CA PRO A 98 -1.47 1.67 -14.28
C PRO A 98 -2.61 2.10 -15.21
N GLU A 99 -3.11 3.32 -15.03
CA GLU A 99 -4.17 3.89 -15.87
C GLU A 99 -3.63 4.56 -17.15
N ASP A 100 -2.36 4.93 -17.17
CA ASP A 100 -1.69 5.64 -18.27
C ASP A 100 -0.98 4.71 -19.27
N GLY A 101 -1.16 3.39 -19.15
CA GLY A 101 -0.47 2.40 -19.98
C GLY A 101 1.03 2.25 -19.70
N GLY A 102 1.57 2.97 -18.70
CA GLY A 102 2.95 2.87 -18.28
C GLY A 102 3.27 1.58 -17.52
N PRO A 103 4.43 1.49 -16.84
CA PRO A 103 4.75 0.34 -16.01
C PRO A 103 3.84 0.23 -14.77
N PRO A 104 3.56 -0.99 -14.27
CA PRO A 104 2.72 -1.16 -13.09
C PRO A 104 3.31 -0.50 -11.85
N TYR A 105 2.42 -0.14 -10.91
CA TYR A 105 2.84 0.39 -9.63
C TYR A 105 3.05 -0.74 -8.63
N ARG A 106 4.05 -0.59 -7.77
CA ARG A 106 4.21 -1.42 -6.57
C ARG A 106 4.24 -0.53 -5.36
N GLU A 107 3.36 -0.79 -4.40
CA GLU A 107 3.35 -0.06 -3.14
C GLU A 107 4.01 -0.88 -2.04
N ALA A 108 5.12 -0.36 -1.50
CA ALA A 108 5.71 -0.86 -0.27
C ALA A 108 4.81 -0.47 0.92
N VAL A 109 4.24 -1.47 1.59
CA VAL A 109 3.25 -1.26 2.65
C VAL A 109 3.91 -1.28 4.03
N CYS A 110 4.77 -2.26 4.28
CA CYS A 110 5.27 -2.57 5.63
C CYS A 110 6.67 -3.15 5.57
N PHE A 111 7.56 -2.73 6.49
CA PHE A 111 8.88 -3.32 6.70
C PHE A 111 9.08 -3.54 8.20
N GLU A 112 9.06 -4.80 8.63
CA GLU A 112 9.02 -5.15 10.05
C GLU A 112 9.80 -6.45 10.31
N HIS A 113 10.21 -6.61 11.57
CA HIS A 113 10.81 -7.86 12.04
C HIS A 113 9.78 -8.99 12.01
N ARG A 114 10.16 -10.18 11.55
CA ARG A 114 9.26 -11.35 11.36
C ARG A 114 8.68 -11.95 12.65
N LYS A 115 9.07 -11.43 13.82
CA LYS A 115 8.75 -12.06 15.11
C LYS A 115 7.26 -11.90 15.35
N ASN A 116 6.60 -12.98 15.78
CA ASN A 116 5.17 -13.02 16.08
C ASN A 116 4.30 -12.56 14.88
N ASP A 117 4.72 -12.83 13.64
CA ASP A 117 3.95 -12.48 12.44
C ASP A 117 3.62 -10.98 12.29
N ARG A 118 4.35 -10.13 13.02
CA ARG A 118 4.20 -8.67 13.05
C ARG A 118 4.12 -8.00 11.67
N PRO A 119 4.89 -8.40 10.63
CA PRO A 119 4.79 -7.75 9.33
C PRO A 119 3.39 -7.85 8.72
N PHE A 120 2.68 -8.95 8.97
CA PHE A 120 1.34 -9.19 8.44
C PHE A 120 0.28 -8.41 9.22
N GLU A 121 0.41 -8.32 10.55
CA GLU A 121 -0.47 -7.50 11.37
C GLU A 121 -0.35 -6.01 11.02
N VAL A 122 0.89 -5.51 10.89
CA VAL A 122 1.15 -4.12 10.55
C VAL A 122 0.68 -3.81 9.12
N ALA A 123 0.92 -4.72 8.16
CA ALA A 123 0.41 -4.56 6.80
C ALA A 123 -1.13 -4.54 6.77
N ALA A 124 -1.79 -5.47 7.46
CA ALA A 124 -3.24 -5.50 7.57
C ALA A 124 -3.81 -4.20 8.14
N LYS A 125 -3.23 -3.70 9.24
CA LYS A 125 -3.62 -2.43 9.86
C LYS A 125 -3.47 -1.25 8.90
N ARG A 126 -2.31 -1.12 8.23
CA ARG A 126 -2.04 -0.03 7.26
C ARG A 126 -2.98 -0.07 6.06
N LEU A 127 -3.47 -1.25 5.69
CA LEU A 127 -4.41 -1.47 4.60
C LEU A 127 -5.89 -1.45 5.05
N GLY A 128 -6.16 -1.20 6.33
CA GLY A 128 -7.51 -1.22 6.89
C GLY A 128 -8.22 -2.58 6.75
N ARG A 129 -7.47 -3.68 6.91
CA ARG A 129 -8.04 -5.04 6.86
C ARG A 129 -8.42 -5.50 8.25
N GLU A 130 -9.64 -6.01 8.36
CA GLU A 130 -10.14 -6.64 9.58
C GLU A 130 -9.74 -8.12 9.65
N ALA A 131 -9.55 -8.62 10.87
CA ALA A 131 -9.24 -10.02 11.10
C ALA A 131 -10.43 -10.92 10.69
N ALA A 132 -10.13 -12.10 10.15
CA ALA A 132 -11.08 -13.11 9.69
C ALA A 132 -12.05 -12.68 8.56
N VAL A 133 -11.93 -11.45 8.03
CA VAL A 133 -12.75 -10.97 6.92
C VAL A 133 -12.05 -11.21 5.59
N ARG A 134 -12.60 -12.12 4.77
CA ARG A 134 -12.18 -12.31 3.38
C ARG A 134 -12.77 -11.25 2.47
N ARG A 135 -11.96 -10.77 1.53
CA ARG A 135 -12.42 -9.85 0.49
C ARG A 135 -12.82 -10.64 -0.74
N ASN A 136 -14.13 -10.74 -0.95
CA ASN A 136 -14.71 -11.37 -2.13
C ASN A 136 -14.59 -10.51 -3.41
N THR A 137 -13.82 -9.41 -3.36
CA THR A 137 -13.79 -8.36 -4.40
C THR A 137 -12.44 -8.20 -5.10
N LEU A 138 -11.49 -9.11 -4.90
CA LEU A 138 -10.20 -9.07 -5.60
C LEU A 138 -10.40 -9.38 -7.09
N LYS A 139 -10.58 -8.34 -7.90
CA LYS A 139 -10.52 -8.46 -9.36
C LYS A 139 -9.05 -8.60 -9.75
N SER A 140 -8.68 -9.74 -10.33
CA SER A 140 -7.31 -9.98 -10.80
C SER A 140 -7.12 -9.39 -12.19
N TYR A 141 -6.08 -8.57 -12.36
CA TYR A 141 -5.56 -8.16 -13.67
C TYR A 141 -4.37 -9.03 -14.10
N GLY A 142 -4.29 -10.25 -13.56
CA GLY A 142 -3.14 -11.14 -13.68
C GLY A 142 -2.09 -10.92 -12.59
N ALA A 143 -0.98 -11.64 -12.71
CA ALA A 143 0.22 -11.46 -11.92
C ALA A 143 1.42 -11.53 -12.86
N SER A 144 2.49 -10.79 -12.54
CA SER A 144 3.71 -10.79 -13.35
C SER A 144 4.53 -12.08 -13.18
N SER A 145 4.32 -12.82 -12.09
CA SER A 145 4.88 -14.15 -11.81
C SER A 145 4.04 -14.84 -10.71
N ASP A 146 4.34 -16.10 -10.39
CA ASP A 146 3.71 -16.81 -9.26
C ASP A 146 4.08 -16.22 -7.88
N ILE A 147 5.19 -15.48 -7.83
CA ILE A 147 5.70 -14.81 -6.64
C ILE A 147 5.06 -13.43 -6.46
N ALA A 148 4.84 -12.71 -7.58
CA ALA A 148 4.32 -11.36 -7.56
C ALA A 148 2.90 -11.30 -6.97
N PRO A 149 2.50 -10.16 -6.35
CA PRO A 149 1.14 -9.97 -5.88
C PRO A 149 0.12 -10.07 -7.02
N ILE A 150 -1.13 -10.40 -6.68
CA ILE A 150 -2.22 -10.31 -7.65
C ILE A 150 -2.44 -8.84 -7.97
N ARG A 151 -2.27 -8.46 -9.24
CA ARG A 151 -2.42 -7.08 -9.67
C ARG A 151 -3.88 -6.62 -9.49
N GLN A 152 -4.05 -5.49 -8.79
CA GLN A 152 -5.34 -4.85 -8.55
C GLN A 152 -5.48 -3.55 -9.36
N SER A 153 -6.70 -3.02 -9.46
CA SER A 153 -6.90 -1.64 -9.92
C SER A 153 -6.34 -0.64 -8.92
N LEU A 154 -5.86 0.51 -9.39
CA LEU A 154 -5.36 1.57 -8.53
C LEU A 154 -6.48 2.13 -7.62
N PRO A 155 -6.31 2.15 -6.29
CA PRO A 155 -7.26 2.74 -5.35
C PRO A 155 -7.55 4.23 -5.62
N ALA A 156 -8.78 4.68 -5.33
CA ALA A 156 -9.21 6.05 -5.65
C ALA A 156 -8.38 7.14 -4.96
N ASP A 157 -8.00 6.91 -3.70
CA ASP A 157 -7.08 7.75 -2.93
C ASP A 157 -5.70 7.85 -3.58
N LEU A 158 -5.13 6.73 -4.03
CA LEU A 158 -3.84 6.73 -4.74
C LEU A 158 -3.93 7.42 -6.10
N ARG A 159 -5.04 7.28 -6.82
CA ARG A 159 -5.29 8.02 -8.08
C ARG A 159 -5.30 9.52 -7.86
N ILE A 160 -6.03 10.00 -6.85
CA ILE A 160 -6.09 11.42 -6.50
C ILE A 160 -4.69 11.92 -6.12
N ALA A 161 -3.95 11.17 -5.30
CA ALA A 161 -2.61 11.55 -4.88
C ALA A 161 -1.61 11.60 -6.05
N LEU A 162 -1.65 10.63 -6.96
CA LEU A 162 -0.79 10.59 -8.15
C LEU A 162 -1.09 11.72 -9.12
N ALA A 163 -2.37 12.02 -9.33
CA ALA A 163 -2.79 13.15 -10.14
C ALA A 163 -2.28 14.49 -9.56
N ALA A 164 -2.47 14.70 -8.25
CA ALA A 164 -1.96 15.87 -7.55
C ALA A 164 -0.43 15.99 -7.64
N ALA A 165 0.30 14.88 -7.52
CA ALA A 165 1.76 14.86 -7.61
C ALA A 165 2.29 15.09 -9.04
N SER A 166 1.53 14.71 -10.07
CA SER A 166 1.95 14.81 -11.47
C SER A 166 1.65 16.18 -12.09
N GLY A 167 0.94 17.07 -11.37
CA GLY A 167 0.42 18.32 -11.94
C GLY A 167 -0.64 18.11 -13.03
N VAL A 168 -1.08 16.86 -13.23
CA VAL A 168 -2.11 16.46 -14.17
C VAL A 168 -3.39 16.26 -13.37
N ALA A 169 -4.40 17.08 -13.62
CA ALA A 169 -5.72 16.92 -13.00
C ALA A 169 -6.17 15.45 -13.15
N PRO A 170 -6.73 14.81 -12.10
CA PRO A 170 -7.15 13.42 -12.20
C PRO A 170 -8.12 13.30 -13.38
N ALA A 171 -7.86 12.34 -14.28
CA ALA A 171 -8.72 12.09 -15.42
C ALA A 171 -10.16 11.91 -14.90
N SER A 172 -11.00 12.90 -15.18
CA SER A 172 -12.38 12.94 -14.72
C SER A 172 -13.16 11.83 -15.43
N GLY A 173 -13.26 10.67 -14.78
CA GLY A 173 -13.99 9.52 -15.26
C GLY A 173 -14.74 8.84 -14.13
N ALA A 174 -15.94 9.36 -13.84
CA ALA A 174 -17.01 8.79 -13.01
C ALA A 174 -16.72 8.62 -11.51
N VAL A 175 -17.05 9.63 -10.69
CA VAL A 175 -18.20 9.62 -9.76
C VAL A 175 -18.55 11.09 -9.43
N ARG A 176 -19.61 11.61 -10.04
CA ARG A 176 -20.28 12.82 -9.54
C ARG A 176 -21.10 12.43 -8.32
N SER A 177 -20.52 12.51 -7.12
CA SER A 177 -21.32 12.64 -5.90
C SER A 177 -21.69 14.11 -5.78
N GLY A 178 -22.76 14.50 -6.47
CA GLY A 178 -23.30 15.86 -6.36
C GLY A 178 -23.65 16.17 -4.89
N PRO A 179 -23.35 17.39 -4.39
CA PRO A 179 -23.84 17.80 -3.09
C PRO A 179 -25.37 17.88 -3.16
N HIS A 180 -26.06 17.10 -2.33
CA HIS A 180 -27.47 17.31 -2.05
C HIS A 180 -27.59 18.67 -1.34
N ILE A 181 -27.88 19.72 -2.11
CA ILE A 181 -28.35 20.99 -1.57
C ILE A 181 -29.76 20.73 -1.04
N ARG A 182 -29.87 20.67 0.29
CA ARG A 182 -31.15 20.77 1.01
C ARG A 182 -31.70 22.18 0.78
N ASN A 183 -32.67 22.32 -0.12
CA ASN A 183 -33.46 23.54 -0.21
C ASN A 183 -34.37 23.67 1.03
N PRO A 184 -34.33 24.78 1.79
CA PRO A 184 -35.37 25.05 2.77
C PRO A 184 -36.66 25.47 2.04
N ARG A 185 -37.75 24.75 2.32
CA ARG A 185 -39.10 25.10 1.87
C ARG A 185 -39.53 26.42 2.52
N VAL A 186 -39.64 27.46 1.71
CA VAL A 186 -40.35 28.70 2.04
C VAL A 186 -41.85 28.43 1.91
N THR A 187 -42.56 28.40 3.04
CA THR A 187 -44.02 28.43 3.08
C THR A 187 -44.51 29.87 2.97
N GLN A 188 -44.79 30.34 1.75
CA GLN A 188 -45.67 31.50 1.54
C GLN A 188 -47.10 30.99 1.34
N ARG A 189 -47.95 31.25 2.33
CA ARG A 189 -49.41 31.04 2.26
C ARG A 189 -50.02 32.35 1.76
N HIS A 190 -50.44 32.38 0.51
CA HIS A 190 -51.26 33.46 -0.06
C HIS A 190 -52.67 33.41 0.56
N GLY A 191 -53.13 34.56 1.06
CA GLY A 191 -54.52 34.80 1.45
C GLY A 191 -55.42 34.96 0.21
N PRO A 192 -56.74 34.66 0.34
CA PRO A 192 -57.69 34.73 -0.77
C PRO A 192 -58.12 36.17 -1.11
N PRO A 193 -58.67 36.40 -2.32
CA PRO A 193 -58.82 37.71 -2.93
C PRO A 193 -60.11 38.43 -2.51
N SER A 194 -60.01 39.76 -2.33
CA SER A 194 -61.16 40.66 -2.25
C SER A 194 -61.67 40.95 -3.66
N ARG A 195 -62.99 40.81 -3.88
CA ARG A 195 -63.71 41.52 -4.94
C ARG A 195 -65.09 41.95 -4.44
N GLU A 196 -65.41 43.18 -4.80
CA GLU A 196 -66.52 44.04 -4.40
C GLU A 196 -67.91 43.48 -4.67
N LEU A 197 -68.86 43.76 -3.75
CA LEU A 197 -70.05 44.60 -3.94
C LEU A 197 -70.62 44.99 -2.57
#